data_AF-A0A7W8UDL2-F1
#
_entry.id   AF-A0A7W8UDL2-F1
#
_cell.length_a   1.000
_cell.length_b   1.000
_cell.length_c   1.000
_cell.angle_alpha   90.00
_cell.angle_beta   90.00
_cell.angle_gamma   90.00
#
_symmetry.space_group_name_H-M   'P 1'
#
loop_
_entity.id
_entity.type
_entity.pdbx_description
1 polymer ?
#
loop_
_entity_poly.entity_id
_entity_poly.type
_entity_poly.pdbx_seq_one_letter_code
_entity_poly.pdbx_strand_id
1 'polypeptide(L)' 'MLRFEIMDENAVAMMRRVLHAECARLSVNPDSAMGEELALVVLTAFRSGMTEERITLFLRTRDS' A
#
# COMPACT_ATOMS: atom_id res chain seq x y z
N MET A 1 24.88 3.01 3.86
CA MET A 1 24.42 1.80 4.58
C MET A 1 22.90 1.77 4.49
N LEU A 2 22.32 1.03 3.54
CA LEU A 2 20.87 0.87 3.47
C LEU A 2 20.46 0.04 4.69
N ARG A 3 19.85 0.71 5.67
CA ARG A 3 19.31 0.08 6.86
C ARG A 3 18.18 -0.81 6.36
N PHE A 4 18.39 -2.13 6.33
CA PHE A 4 17.30 -3.08 6.26
C PHE A 4 16.54 -2.95 7.56
N GLU A 5 15.63 -1.97 7.64
CA GLU A 5 14.59 -2.00 8.64
C GLU A 5 13.82 -3.29 8.39
N ILE A 6 14.00 -4.26 9.29
CA ILE A 6 13.17 -5.45 9.34
C ILE A 6 11.75 -4.93 9.50
N MET A 7 11.01 -4.88 8.40
CA MET A 7 9.61 -4.51 8.44
C MET A 7 8.90 -5.56 9.29
N ASP A 8 8.24 -5.09 10.35
CA ASP A 8 7.37 -5.92 11.17
C ASP A 8 6.42 -6.71 10.25
N GLU A 9 6.30 -8.02 10.48
CA GLU A 9 5.37 -8.87 9.72
C GLU A 9 3.95 -8.33 9.77
N ASN A 10 3.56 -7.66 10.87
CA ASN A 10 2.27 -6.98 10.98
C ASN A 10 2.16 -5.80 10.01
N ALA A 11 3.23 -5.04 9.82
CA ALA A 11 3.27 -3.93 8.87
C ALA A 11 3.19 -4.45 7.42
N VAL A 12 3.90 -5.54 7.11
CA VAL A 12 3.80 -6.21 5.80
C VAL A 12 2.37 -6.71 5.56
N ALA A 13 1.77 -7.37 6.55
CA ALA A 13 0.41 -7.89 6.45
C ALA A 13 -0.61 -6.77 6.24
N MET A 14 -0.47 -5.64 6.95
CA MET A 14 -1.30 -4.44 6.76
C MET A 14 -1.17 -3.90 5.34
N MET A 15 0.05 -3.67 4.86
CA MET A 15 0.26 -3.14 3.50
C MET A 15 -0.32 -4.06 2.43
N ARG A 16 -0.18 -5.39 2.61
CA ARG A 16 -0.82 -6.37 1.71
C ARG A 16 -2.34 -6.27 1.75
N ARG A 17 -2.97 -6.16 2.92
CA ARG A 17 -4.43 -6.01 3.02
C ARG A 17 -4.91 -4.77 2.28
N VAL A 18 -4.26 -3.63 2.51
CA VAL A 18 -4.61 -2.36 1.85
C VAL A 18 -4.45 -2.48 0.33
N LEU A 19 -3.32 -3.00 -0.13
CA LEU A 19 -3.06 -3.21 -1.56
C LEU A 19 -4.12 -4.10 -2.21
N HIS A 20 -4.40 -5.27 -1.62
CA HIS A 20 -5.38 -6.20 -2.17
C HIS A 20 -6.80 -5.61 -2.19
N ALA A 21 -7.19 -4.90 -1.12
CA ALA A 21 -8.50 -4.25 -1.08
C ALA A 21 -8.65 -3.20 -2.17
N GLU A 22 -7.60 -2.39 -2.40
CA GLU A 22 -7.66 -1.33 -3.39
C GLU A 22 -7.53 -1.84 -4.83
N CYS A 23 -6.66 -2.82 -5.08
CA CYS A 23 -6.60 -3.53 -6.36
C CYS A 23 -7.94 -4.18 -6.71
N ALA A 24 -8.60 -4.82 -5.73
CA ALA A 24 -9.93 -5.40 -5.94
C ALA A 24 -10.99 -4.32 -6.27
N ARG A 25 -10.97 -3.17 -5.59
CA ARG A 25 -11.87 -2.04 -5.86
C ARG A 25 -11.68 -1.49 -7.28
N LEU A 26 -10.43 -1.44 -7.75
CA LEU A 26 -10.06 -0.91 -9.07
C LEU A 26 -10.11 -1.97 -10.18
N SER A 27 -10.45 -3.22 -9.87
CA SER A 27 -10.35 -4.35 -10.81
C SER A 27 -8.95 -4.50 -11.44
N VAL A 28 -7.91 -4.21 -10.65
CA VAL A 28 -6.50 -4.30 -11.02
C VAL A 28 -5.90 -5.59 -10.45
N ASN A 29 -5.07 -6.28 -11.24
CA ASN A 29 -4.27 -7.39 -10.73
C ASN A 29 -3.09 -6.84 -9.90
N PRO A 30 -2.90 -7.25 -8.63
CA PRO A 30 -1.76 -6.84 -7.81
C PRO A 30 -0.39 -7.08 -8.45
N ASP A 31 -0.26 -8.11 -9.30
CA ASP A 31 0.98 -8.46 -9.99
C ASP A 31 1.14 -7.76 -11.36
N SER A 32 0.22 -6.85 -11.71
CA SER A 32 0.35 -6.02 -12.91
C SER A 32 1.18 -4.78 -12.63
N ALA A 33 1.66 -4.10 -13.68
CA ALA A 33 2.38 -2.83 -13.54
C ALA A 33 1.62 -1.79 -12.69
N MET A 34 0.29 -1.69 -12.88
CA MET A 34 -0.56 -0.81 -12.07
C MET A 34 -0.63 -1.27 -10.60
N GLY A 35 -0.66 -2.58 -10.36
CA GLY A 35 -0.62 -3.15 -9.01
C GLY A 35 0.71 -2.88 -8.29
N GLU A 36 1.83 -2.97 -9.01
CA GLU A 36 3.15 -2.61 -8.50
C GLU A 36 3.25 -1.11 -8.17
N GLU A 37 2.70 -0.23 -9.03
CA GLU A 37 2.62 1.20 -8.76
C GLU A 37 1.80 1.49 -7.50
N LEU A 38 0.65 0.83 -7.32
CA LEU A 38 -0.16 0.92 -6.10
C LEU A 38 0.62 0.43 -4.86
N ALA A 39 1.37 -0.66 -4.98
CA ALA A 39 2.20 -1.19 -3.90
C ALA A 39 3.27 -0.17 -3.46
N LEU A 40 3.90 0.54 -4.40
CA LEU A 40 4.86 1.60 -4.10
C LEU A 40 4.22 2.79 -3.39
N VAL A 41 3.00 3.17 -3.78
CA VAL A 41 2.23 4.23 -3.12
C VAL A 41 1.92 3.83 -1.67
N VAL A 42 1.43 2.61 -1.44
CA VAL A 42 1.15 2.07 -0.10
C VAL A 42 2.40 2.06 0.76
N LEU A 43 3.52 1.56 0.24
CA LEU A 43 4.80 1.52 0.95
C LEU A 43 5.29 2.93 1.32
N THR A 44 5.18 3.88 0.40
CA THR A 44 5.58 5.28 0.63
C THR A 44 4.71 5.93 1.70
N ALA A 45 3.39 5.72 1.63
CA ALA A 45 2.45 6.24 2.61
C ALA A 45 2.72 5.66 4.02
N PHE A 46 2.94 4.34 4.12
CA PHE A 46 3.35 3.69 5.37
C PHE A 46 4.66 4.27 5.93
N ARG A 47 5.71 4.40 5.09
CA ARG A 47 7.00 4.99 5.50
C ARG A 47 6.89 6.45 5.93
N SER A 48 5.87 7.17 5.47
CA SER A 48 5.56 8.53 5.94
C SER A 48 4.82 8.56 7.29
N GLY A 49 4.56 7.40 7.89
CA GLY A 49 3.90 7.26 9.19
C GLY A 49 2.37 7.22 9.12
N MET A 50 1.79 6.97 7.95
CA MET A 50 0.33 6.83 7.82
C MET A 50 -0.16 5.50 8.39
N THR A 51 -1.32 5.53 9.06
CA THR A 51 -2.04 4.33 9.52
C THR A 51 -2.78 3.67 8.37
N GLU A 52 -3.22 2.42 8.57
CA GLU A 52 -4.00 1.65 7.59
C GLU A 52 -5.22 2.44 7.07
N GLU A 53 -5.94 3.11 7.96
CA GLU A 53 -7.13 3.90 7.63
C GLU A 53 -6.77 5.12 6.79
N ARG A 54 -5.65 5.80 7.13
CA ARG A 54 -5.20 6.99 6.40
C ARG A 54 -4.69 6.64 5.01
N ILE A 55 -3.99 5.52 4.86
CA ILE A 55 -3.54 5.04 3.54
C ILE A 55 -4.76 4.72 2.68
N THR A 56 -5.74 3.99 3.23
CA THR A 56 -6.97 3.64 2.51
C THR A 56 -7.75 4.88 2.07
N LEU A 57 -7.90 5.88 2.95
CA LEU A 57 -8.55 7.14 2.60
C LEU A 57 -7.77 7.88 1.51
N PHE A 58 -6.45 7.98 1.65
CA PHE A 58 -5.58 8.64 0.68
C PHE A 58 -5.72 8.04 -0.72
N LEU A 59 -5.72 6.71 -0.84
CA LEU A 59 -5.89 6.03 -2.13
C LEU A 59 -7.23 6.36 -2.79
N ARG A 60 -8.32 6.35 -2.02
CA ARG A 60 -9.66 6.61 -2.53
C ARG A 60 -9.90 8.06 -2.93
N THR A 61 -9.23 9.01 -2.28
CA THR A 61 -9.31 10.44 -2.63
C THR A 61 -8.52 10.81 -3.88
N ARG A 62 -7.62 9.94 -4.38
CA ARG A 62 -6.87 10.20 -5.63
C ARG A 62 -7.67 9.88 -6.89
N ASP A 63 -8.75 9.10 -6.77
CA ASP A 63 -9.60 8.70 -7.88
C ASP A 63 -10.91 9.52 -7.98
N SER A 64 -11.05 10.58 -7.18
CA SER A 64 -12.15 11.56 -7.23
C SER A 64 -11.71 12.83 -7.94
#